data_AF-A0A2W2BMN8-F1
#
_entry.id   AF-A0A2W2BMN8-F1
#
_cell.length_a   1.000
_cell.length_b   1.000
_cell.length_c   1.000
_cell.angle_alpha   90.00
_cell.angle_beta   90.00
_cell.angle_gamma   90.00
#
_symmetry.space_group_name_H-M   'P 1'
#
loop_
_entity.id
_entity.type
_entity.pdbx_description
1 polymer ?
#
loop_
_entity_poly.entity_id
_entity_poly.type
_entity_poly.pdbx_seq_one_letter_code
_entity_poly.pdbx_strand_id
1 'polypeptide(L)'
;VGGLLVGLAALGAARLGWRALLPGCAVLLPVLLVFAAGLVVPLWVPRYLVFVVPFGCVLAGAALASVRLPAALAVVALAGLLGLPDQAALRRTHEWPRSATVDYRGAARIVTDGHRPGDVVVYSPRDSWLFLDLGLAYHLGERRPRDALLTADQARRGDLWAEECARPAECLAGADRVWLVVAGRRDDPLAAVPGAKGDALRSGYTPAQVWPRPGLTVALLTPR
;
A
#
# COMPACT_ATOMS: atom_id res chain seq x y z
N VAL A 1 5.89 -20.29 -3.48
CA VAL A 1 4.56 -20.62 -4.04
C VAL A 1 4.45 -20.47 -5.56
N GLY A 2 4.94 -19.38 -6.18
CA GLY A 2 4.77 -19.12 -7.62
C GLY A 2 5.28 -20.23 -8.56
N GLY A 3 6.49 -20.75 -8.34
CA GLY A 3 7.03 -21.86 -9.15
C GLY A 3 6.20 -23.15 -9.05
N LEU A 4 5.63 -23.45 -7.88
CA LEU A 4 4.73 -24.59 -7.69
C LEU A 4 3.45 -24.42 -8.53
N LEU A 5 2.86 -23.23 -8.52
CA LEU A 5 1.67 -22.93 -9.32
C LEU A 5 1.97 -23.07 -10.82
N VAL A 6 3.07 -22.51 -11.30
CA VAL A 6 3.48 -22.60 -12.72
C VAL A 6 3.71 -24.05 -13.13
N GLY A 7 4.39 -24.84 -12.30
CA GLY A 7 4.61 -26.27 -12.56
C GLY A 7 3.31 -27.06 -12.65
N LEU A 8 2.39 -26.86 -11.71
CA LEU A 8 1.07 -27.52 -11.73
C LEU A 8 0.22 -27.07 -12.92
N ALA A 9 0.26 -25.78 -13.27
CA ALA A 9 -0.44 -25.26 -14.44
C ALA A 9 0.10 -25.88 -15.75
N ALA A 10 1.42 -26.03 -15.88
CA ALA A 10 2.03 -26.70 -17.03
C ALA A 10 1.62 -28.19 -17.12
N LEU A 11 1.63 -28.91 -15.99
CA LEU A 11 1.16 -30.29 -15.92
C LEU A 11 -0.33 -30.41 -16.30
N GLY A 12 -1.15 -29.51 -15.81
CA GLY A 12 -2.58 -29.46 -16.13
C GLY A 12 -2.83 -29.13 -17.59
N ALA A 13 -2.07 -28.19 -18.15
CA ALA A 13 -2.14 -27.86 -19.57
C ALA A 13 -1.74 -29.04 -20.45
N ALA A 14 -0.66 -29.75 -20.11
CA ALA A 14 -0.23 -30.95 -20.82
C ALA A 14 -1.31 -32.05 -20.80
N ARG A 15 -2.04 -32.21 -19.68
CA ARG A 15 -3.15 -33.17 -19.59
C ARG A 15 -4.40 -32.76 -20.35
N LEU A 16 -4.74 -31.48 -20.32
CA LEU A 16 -5.92 -30.95 -21.00
C LEU A 16 -5.73 -30.83 -22.52
N GLY A 17 -4.48 -30.83 -23.00
CA GLY A 17 -4.16 -30.69 -24.42
C GLY A 17 -4.76 -29.43 -25.00
N TRP A 18 -5.51 -29.55 -26.11
CA TRP A 18 -6.16 -28.41 -26.77
C TRP A 18 -7.13 -27.65 -25.87
N ARG A 19 -7.75 -28.31 -24.87
CA ARG A 19 -8.67 -27.65 -23.93
C ARG A 19 -7.96 -26.64 -23.01
N ALA A 20 -6.64 -26.74 -22.89
CA ALA A 20 -5.83 -25.77 -22.16
C ALA A 20 -5.58 -24.47 -22.92
N LEU A 21 -5.91 -24.39 -24.22
CA LEU A 21 -5.54 -23.26 -25.05
C LEU A 21 -6.12 -21.95 -24.52
N LEU A 22 -7.42 -21.92 -24.20
CA LEU A 22 -8.08 -20.73 -23.67
C LEU A 22 -7.51 -20.28 -22.31
N PRO A 23 -7.47 -21.11 -21.25
CA PRO A 23 -6.89 -20.69 -19.97
C PRO A 23 -5.37 -20.45 -20.07
N GLY A 24 -4.65 -21.17 -20.92
CA GLY A 24 -3.23 -20.96 -21.18
C GLY A 24 -2.95 -19.61 -21.83
N CYS A 25 -3.71 -19.24 -22.85
CA CYS A 25 -3.67 -17.90 -23.46
C CYS A 25 -4.07 -16.82 -22.44
N ALA A 26 -5.09 -17.06 -21.62
CA ALA A 26 -5.51 -16.12 -20.57
C ALA A 26 -4.42 -15.91 -19.49
N VAL A 27 -3.46 -16.83 -19.33
CA VAL A 27 -2.27 -16.62 -18.51
C VAL A 27 -1.16 -15.92 -19.30
N LEU A 28 -0.74 -16.51 -20.43
CA LEU A 28 0.49 -16.10 -21.12
C LEU A 28 0.32 -14.77 -21.84
N LEU A 29 -0.81 -14.53 -22.51
CA LEU A 29 -0.97 -13.34 -23.35
C LEU A 29 -0.93 -12.04 -22.52
N PRO A 30 -1.67 -11.88 -21.41
CA PRO A 30 -1.57 -10.66 -20.61
C PRO A 30 -0.17 -10.45 -20.02
N VAL A 31 0.50 -11.52 -19.57
CA VAL A 31 1.88 -11.45 -19.05
C VAL A 31 2.83 -10.95 -20.14
N LEU A 32 2.78 -11.53 -21.34
CA LEU A 32 3.66 -11.15 -22.45
C LEU A 32 3.37 -9.73 -22.95
N LEU A 33 2.10 -9.32 -23.01
CA LEU A 33 1.71 -7.98 -23.41
C LEU A 33 2.18 -6.92 -22.41
N VAL A 34 1.97 -7.15 -21.10
CA VAL A 34 2.46 -6.23 -20.05
C VAL A 34 3.99 -6.22 -20.02
N PHE A 35 4.65 -7.34 -20.30
CA PHE A 35 6.11 -7.41 -20.41
C PHE A 35 6.61 -6.57 -21.58
N ALA A 36 6.04 -6.77 -22.77
CA ALA A 36 6.40 -6.03 -23.97
C ALA A 36 6.15 -4.53 -23.81
N ALA A 37 5.00 -4.13 -23.26
CA ALA A 37 4.73 -2.73 -22.92
C ALA A 37 5.74 -2.20 -21.89
N GLY A 38 6.11 -3.03 -20.90
CA GLY A 38 7.13 -2.79 -19.89
C GLY A 38 8.52 -2.43 -20.44
N LEU A 39 8.83 -2.81 -21.69
CA LEU A 39 10.09 -2.46 -22.35
C LEU A 39 10.14 -0.99 -22.79
N VAL A 40 8.98 -0.32 -22.90
CA VAL A 40 8.86 1.05 -23.41
C VAL A 40 8.36 2.00 -22.32
N VAL A 41 7.45 1.54 -21.46
CA VAL A 41 6.86 2.30 -20.35
C VAL A 41 7.00 1.50 -19.05
N PRO A 42 7.11 2.15 -17.86
CA PRO A 42 7.30 1.46 -16.58
C PRO A 42 6.01 0.78 -16.07
N LEU A 43 5.39 -0.06 -16.90
CA LEU A 43 4.16 -0.80 -16.61
C LEU A 43 4.42 -2.19 -16.01
N TRP A 44 5.66 -2.65 -15.94
CA TRP A 44 5.98 -3.96 -15.37
C TRP A 44 5.92 -3.95 -13.84
N VAL A 45 4.70 -4.00 -13.30
CA VAL A 45 4.43 -4.06 -11.86
C VAL A 45 3.80 -5.42 -11.52
N PRO A 46 4.37 -6.22 -10.59
CA PRO A 46 3.88 -7.56 -10.28
C PRO A 46 2.40 -7.64 -9.91
N ARG A 47 1.83 -6.57 -9.35
CA ARG A 47 0.41 -6.50 -8.96
C ARG A 47 -0.55 -6.67 -10.14
N TYR A 48 -0.15 -6.28 -11.35
CA TYR A 48 -0.98 -6.45 -12.54
C TYR A 48 -1.11 -7.92 -12.97
N LEU A 49 -0.20 -8.79 -12.51
CA LEU A 49 -0.27 -10.22 -12.79
C LEU A 49 -1.31 -10.95 -11.92
N VAL A 50 -1.96 -10.27 -10.96
CA VAL A 50 -3.01 -10.90 -10.14
C VAL A 50 -4.18 -11.40 -11.00
N PHE A 51 -4.46 -10.73 -12.12
CA PHE A 51 -5.56 -11.08 -13.02
C PHE A 51 -5.34 -12.39 -13.78
N VAL A 52 -4.10 -12.85 -13.92
CA VAL A 52 -3.79 -14.13 -14.58
C VAL A 52 -3.78 -15.31 -13.63
N VAL A 53 -3.72 -15.06 -12.31
CA VAL A 53 -3.62 -16.11 -11.28
C VAL A 53 -4.80 -17.09 -11.32
N PRO A 54 -6.09 -16.66 -11.44
CA PRO A 54 -7.21 -17.60 -11.48
C PRO A 54 -7.12 -18.63 -12.61
N PHE A 55 -6.65 -18.23 -13.80
CA PHE A 55 -6.48 -19.14 -14.93
C PHE A 55 -5.35 -20.15 -14.71
N GLY A 56 -4.26 -19.72 -14.08
CA GLY A 56 -3.21 -20.62 -13.60
C GLY A 56 -3.72 -21.63 -12.58
N CYS A 57 -4.61 -21.20 -11.66
CA CYS A 57 -5.26 -22.06 -10.69
C CYS A 57 -6.20 -23.09 -11.35
N VAL A 58 -6.94 -22.71 -12.40
CA VAL A 58 -7.79 -23.66 -13.17
C VAL A 58 -6.93 -24.75 -13.81
N LEU A 59 -5.82 -24.37 -14.45
CA LEU A 59 -4.88 -25.33 -15.03
C LEU A 59 -4.25 -26.22 -13.95
N ALA A 60 -3.79 -25.64 -12.85
CA ALA A 60 -3.26 -26.41 -11.72
C ALA A 60 -4.31 -27.38 -11.14
N GLY A 61 -5.56 -26.97 -11.05
CA GLY A 61 -6.69 -27.80 -10.62
C GLY A 61 -6.88 -29.01 -11.52
N ALA A 62 -6.74 -28.86 -12.84
CA ALA A 62 -6.81 -29.98 -13.78
C ALA A 62 -5.68 -31.02 -13.55
N ALA A 63 -4.50 -30.57 -13.12
CA ALA A 63 -3.43 -31.49 -12.72
C ALA A 63 -3.80 -32.25 -11.43
N LEU A 64 -4.35 -31.56 -10.44
CA LEU A 64 -4.73 -32.13 -9.14
C LEU A 64 -5.96 -33.05 -9.22
N ALA A 65 -6.86 -32.82 -10.18
CA ALA A 65 -8.05 -33.65 -10.39
C ALA A 65 -7.72 -35.12 -10.76
N SER A 66 -6.49 -35.40 -11.19
CA SER A 66 -6.06 -36.75 -11.56
C SER A 66 -5.44 -37.55 -10.39
N VAL A 67 -5.31 -36.96 -9.20
CA VAL A 67 -4.69 -37.63 -8.04
C VAL A 67 -5.71 -37.83 -6.93
N ARG A 68 -5.42 -38.76 -6.02
CA ARG A 68 -6.28 -39.01 -4.85
C ARG A 68 -6.46 -37.75 -4.02
N LEU A 69 -7.66 -37.52 -3.49
CA LEU A 69 -8.01 -36.34 -2.70
C LEU A 69 -6.99 -36.02 -1.59
N PRO A 70 -6.50 -36.97 -0.78
CA PRO A 70 -5.50 -36.67 0.25
C PRO A 70 -4.20 -36.10 -0.32
N ALA A 71 -3.76 -36.57 -1.49
CA ALA A 71 -2.57 -36.06 -2.15
C ALA A 71 -2.81 -34.66 -2.73
N ALA A 72 -3.98 -34.42 -3.33
CA ALA A 72 -4.35 -33.08 -3.80
C ALA A 72 -4.37 -32.07 -2.64
N LEU A 73 -5.00 -32.44 -1.51
CA LEU A 73 -5.03 -31.61 -0.30
C LEU A 73 -3.63 -31.34 0.26
N ALA A 74 -2.75 -32.35 0.25
CA ALA A 74 -1.35 -32.18 0.67
C ALA A 74 -0.61 -31.14 -0.20
N VAL A 75 -0.83 -31.15 -1.52
CA VAL A 75 -0.24 -30.15 -2.43
C VAL A 75 -0.81 -28.76 -2.17
N VAL A 76 -2.11 -28.63 -1.93
CA VAL A 76 -2.74 -27.35 -1.57
C VAL A 76 -2.21 -26.82 -0.24
N ALA A 77 -2.09 -27.69 0.77
CA ALA A 77 -1.52 -27.34 2.07
C ALA A 77 -0.06 -26.89 1.93
N LEU A 78 0.75 -27.59 1.12
CA LEU A 78 2.12 -27.21 0.81
C LEU A 78 2.19 -25.84 0.12
N ALA A 79 1.30 -25.57 -0.85
CA ALA A 79 1.23 -24.27 -1.51
C ALA A 79 0.92 -23.14 -0.50
N GLY A 80 -0.01 -23.38 0.42
CA GLY A 80 -0.33 -22.47 1.52
C GLY A 80 0.86 -22.22 2.44
N LEU A 81 1.53 -23.29 2.90
CA LEU A 81 2.71 -23.22 3.76
C LEU A 81 3.87 -22.44 3.11
N LEU A 82 4.15 -22.71 1.83
CA LEU A 82 5.14 -21.99 1.03
C LEU A 82 4.76 -20.53 0.75
N GLY A 83 3.49 -20.15 0.92
CA GLY A 83 2.99 -18.80 0.78
C GLY A 83 2.94 -18.01 2.09
N LEU A 84 3.03 -18.66 3.25
CA LEU A 84 2.89 -18.01 4.55
C LEU A 84 3.87 -16.84 4.78
N PRO A 85 5.18 -16.96 4.45
CA PRO A 85 6.11 -15.84 4.66
C PRO A 85 5.71 -14.59 3.86
N ASP A 86 5.26 -14.78 2.63
CA ASP A 86 4.79 -13.70 1.76
C ASP A 86 3.50 -13.06 2.27
N GLN A 87 2.55 -13.89 2.75
CA GLN A 87 1.32 -13.41 3.40
C GLN A 87 1.61 -12.62 4.67
N ALA A 88 2.57 -13.07 5.48
CA ALA A 88 3.01 -12.34 6.67
C ALA A 88 3.70 -11.02 6.30
N ALA A 89 4.52 -11.01 5.25
CA ALA A 89 5.20 -9.81 4.77
C ALA A 89 4.22 -8.74 4.25
N LEU A 90 3.18 -9.14 3.50
CA LEU A 90 2.14 -8.23 2.99
C LEU A 90 1.38 -7.48 4.10
N ARG A 91 1.29 -8.05 5.31
CA ARG A 91 0.66 -7.36 6.46
C ARG A 91 1.56 -6.34 7.13
N ARG A 92 2.83 -6.25 6.74
CA ARG A 92 3.80 -5.29 7.30
C ARG A 92 4.01 -4.09 6.39
N THR A 93 3.94 -4.28 5.08
CA THR A 93 4.08 -3.22 4.09
C THR A 93 3.23 -3.52 2.88
N HIS A 94 2.64 -2.49 2.29
CA HIS A 94 1.91 -2.55 1.03
C HIS A 94 2.82 -2.21 -0.18
N GLU A 95 4.09 -1.89 0.08
CA GLU A 95 5.06 -1.45 -0.91
C GLU A 95 5.84 -2.62 -1.54
N TRP A 96 6.35 -2.38 -2.75
CA TRP A 96 7.24 -3.31 -3.46
C TRP A 96 8.56 -2.61 -3.83
N PRO A 97 9.74 -3.26 -3.68
CA PRO A 97 9.95 -4.60 -3.14
C PRO A 97 9.58 -4.67 -1.65
N ARG A 98 9.16 -5.84 -1.16
CA ARG A 98 8.70 -6.01 0.23
C ARG A 98 9.78 -5.72 1.30
N SER A 99 11.03 -5.49 0.88
CA SER A 99 12.12 -4.98 1.71
C SER A 99 12.02 -3.48 2.00
N ALA A 100 11.26 -2.72 1.20
CA ALA A 100 10.98 -1.30 1.39
C ALA A 100 9.75 -1.12 2.29
N THR A 101 9.91 -1.34 3.59
CA THR A 101 8.79 -1.20 4.53
C THR A 101 8.33 0.24 4.65
N VAL A 102 7.02 0.43 4.73
CA VAL A 102 6.39 1.70 5.13
C VAL A 102 5.78 1.49 6.51
N ASP A 103 6.41 2.08 7.52
CA ASP A 103 6.19 1.71 8.92
C ASP A 103 5.06 2.51 9.59
N TYR A 104 3.83 2.32 9.11
CA TYR A 104 2.65 2.97 9.67
C TYR A 104 2.37 2.59 11.11
N ARG A 105 2.65 1.34 11.51
CA ARG A 105 2.50 0.90 12.90
C ARG A 105 3.44 1.68 13.82
N GLY A 106 4.69 1.86 13.39
CA GLY A 106 5.68 2.67 14.10
C GLY A 106 5.27 4.14 14.20
N ALA A 107 4.79 4.70 13.09
CA ALA A 107 4.26 6.06 13.04
C ALA A 107 3.07 6.26 13.99
N ALA A 108 2.11 5.33 13.97
CA ALA A 108 0.93 5.37 14.81
C ALA A 108 1.27 5.27 16.30
N ARG A 109 2.30 4.51 16.68
CA ARG A 109 2.80 4.49 18.07
C ARG A 109 3.35 5.84 18.49
N ILE A 110 4.22 6.45 17.67
CA ILE A 110 4.77 7.80 17.94
C ILE A 110 3.64 8.81 18.16
N VAL A 111 2.64 8.82 17.27
CA VAL A 111 1.49 9.72 17.40
C VAL A 111 0.68 9.39 18.65
N THR A 112 0.34 8.11 18.89
CA THR A 112 -0.45 7.69 20.06
C THR A 112 0.23 8.06 21.38
N ASP A 113 1.54 7.86 21.48
CA ASP A 113 2.32 8.10 22.71
C ASP A 113 2.48 9.61 23.00
N GLY A 114 2.43 10.46 21.96
CA GLY A 114 2.58 11.91 22.09
C GLY A 114 1.27 12.71 21.94
N HIS A 115 0.17 12.06 21.56
CA HIS A 115 -1.08 12.73 21.21
C HIS A 115 -1.71 13.41 22.44
N ARG A 116 -2.17 14.65 22.26
CA ARG A 116 -3.01 15.37 23.22
C ARG A 116 -4.34 15.77 22.58
N PRO A 117 -5.41 15.92 23.38
CA PRO A 117 -6.67 16.50 22.91
C PRO A 117 -6.41 17.85 22.21
N GLY A 118 -7.00 18.03 21.03
CA GLY A 118 -6.81 19.23 20.21
C GLY A 118 -5.69 19.14 19.18
N ASP A 119 -4.78 18.16 19.27
CA ASP A 119 -3.80 17.94 18.20
C ASP A 119 -4.52 17.61 16.88
N VAL A 120 -3.92 18.04 15.78
CA VAL A 120 -4.37 17.74 14.42
C VAL A 120 -3.28 17.02 13.63
N VAL A 121 -3.64 16.41 12.51
CA VAL A 121 -2.70 15.72 11.61
C VAL A 121 -2.79 16.29 10.19
N VAL A 122 -1.65 16.34 9.51
CA VAL A 122 -1.49 16.75 8.11
C VAL A 122 -0.63 15.72 7.38
N TYR A 123 -1.04 15.35 6.17
CA TYR A 123 -0.36 14.36 5.34
C TYR A 123 0.24 15.00 4.08
N SER A 124 1.42 14.58 3.66
CA SER A 124 2.02 15.03 2.39
C SER A 124 2.92 13.98 1.72
N PRO A 125 2.77 13.72 0.40
CA PRO A 125 1.68 14.20 -0.43
C PRO A 125 0.35 13.57 -0.02
N ARG A 126 -0.76 14.25 -0.33
CA ARG A 126 -2.11 13.69 -0.16
C ARG A 126 -2.38 12.62 -1.23
N ASP A 127 -2.07 12.96 -2.48
CA ASP A 127 -2.36 12.12 -3.64
C ASP A 127 -1.16 11.22 -3.92
N SER A 128 -1.02 10.19 -3.10
CA SER A 128 0.12 9.28 -3.14
C SER A 128 -0.32 7.84 -3.00
N TRP A 129 0.28 6.95 -3.79
CA TRP A 129 0.10 5.49 -3.68
C TRP A 129 0.43 4.92 -2.30
N LEU A 130 1.10 5.70 -1.45
CA LEU A 130 1.34 5.34 -0.06
C LEU A 130 0.07 5.40 0.80
N PHE A 131 -0.92 6.21 0.45
CA PHE A 131 -2.14 6.41 1.24
C PHE A 131 -1.85 6.68 2.72
N LEU A 132 -1.00 7.69 3.01
CA LEU A 132 -0.47 7.96 4.35
C LEU A 132 -1.59 8.10 5.40
N ASP A 133 -2.70 8.73 5.02
CA ASP A 133 -3.89 8.92 5.84
C ASP A 133 -4.56 7.58 6.19
N LEU A 134 -4.90 6.76 5.20
CA LEU A 134 -5.52 5.45 5.41
C LEU A 134 -4.59 4.50 6.19
N GLY A 135 -3.31 4.47 5.83
CA GLY A 135 -2.30 3.63 6.47
C GLY A 135 -2.11 3.96 7.94
N LEU A 136 -2.03 5.26 8.27
CA LEU A 136 -1.94 5.70 9.66
C LEU A 136 -3.26 5.47 10.42
N ALA A 137 -4.40 5.81 9.82
CA ALA A 137 -5.72 5.65 10.43
C ALA A 137 -6.02 4.20 10.78
N TYR A 138 -5.62 3.24 9.94
CA TYR A 138 -5.77 1.80 10.21
C TYR A 138 -5.10 1.38 11.54
N HIS A 139 -3.97 1.98 11.88
CA HIS A 139 -3.25 1.65 13.12
C HIS A 139 -3.64 2.50 14.33
N LEU A 140 -4.15 3.72 14.11
CA LEU A 140 -4.63 4.61 15.19
C LEU A 140 -6.04 4.23 15.67
N GLY A 141 -6.91 3.74 14.77
CA GLY A 141 -8.31 3.49 15.05
C GLY A 141 -9.05 4.77 15.47
N GLU A 142 -9.85 4.69 16.52
CA GLU A 142 -10.65 5.82 17.05
C GLU A 142 -9.80 6.91 17.74
N ARG A 143 -8.53 6.62 18.08
CA ARG A 143 -7.65 7.57 18.79
C ARG A 143 -6.87 8.49 17.85
N ARG A 144 -7.32 8.62 16.61
CA ARG A 144 -6.62 9.42 15.59
C ARG A 144 -6.83 10.92 15.85
N PRO A 145 -5.79 11.76 15.73
CA PRO A 145 -5.96 13.20 15.66
C PRO A 145 -6.88 13.58 14.50
N ARG A 146 -7.58 14.71 14.62
CA ARG A 146 -8.40 15.24 13.53
C ARG A 146 -7.50 15.59 12.34
N ASP A 147 -7.86 15.16 11.14
CA ASP A 147 -7.19 15.65 9.92
C ASP A 147 -7.53 17.14 9.73
N ALA A 148 -6.52 18.00 9.78
CA ALA A 148 -6.71 19.44 9.79
C ALA A 148 -7.28 19.96 8.48
N LEU A 149 -6.91 19.31 7.37
CA LEU A 149 -7.18 19.80 6.03
C LEU A 149 -8.32 19.04 5.35
N LEU A 150 -8.80 17.94 5.92
CA LEU A 150 -9.86 17.13 5.33
C LEU A 150 -11.18 17.90 5.21
N THR A 151 -11.70 18.03 3.99
CA THR A 151 -13.04 18.58 3.72
C THR A 151 -14.03 17.51 3.26
N ALA A 152 -13.55 16.51 2.52
CA ALA A 152 -14.31 15.33 2.13
C ALA A 152 -13.40 14.11 2.08
N ASP A 153 -13.83 13.01 2.70
CA ASP A 153 -13.13 11.75 2.62
C ASP A 153 -13.31 11.06 1.26
N GLN A 154 -12.54 10.00 1.06
CA GLN A 154 -12.53 9.17 -0.15
C GLN A 154 -13.95 8.66 -0.49
N ALA A 155 -14.70 8.21 0.52
CA ALA A 155 -16.02 7.62 0.34
C ALA A 155 -17.03 8.67 -0.15
N ARG A 156 -17.02 9.87 0.43
CA ARG A 156 -17.89 10.98 0.04
C ARG A 156 -17.56 11.52 -1.35
N ARG A 157 -16.28 11.55 -1.73
CA ARG A 157 -15.86 11.96 -3.09
C ARG A 157 -16.13 10.92 -4.15
N GLY A 158 -16.18 9.63 -3.78
CA GLY A 158 -16.12 8.54 -4.76
C GLY A 158 -14.76 8.48 -5.47
N ASP A 159 -13.69 8.86 -4.76
CA ASP A 159 -12.32 8.96 -5.29
C ASP A 159 -11.36 8.24 -4.32
N LEU A 160 -10.20 7.82 -4.82
CA LEU A 160 -9.13 7.23 -3.99
C LEU A 160 -8.49 8.26 -3.07
N TRP A 161 -8.59 9.55 -3.42
CA TRP A 161 -7.97 10.64 -2.69
C TRP A 161 -8.99 11.45 -1.90
N ALA A 162 -8.64 11.83 -0.68
CA ALA A 162 -9.39 12.77 0.13
C ALA A 162 -9.20 14.21 -0.38
N GLU A 163 -10.22 15.04 -0.23
CA GLU A 163 -10.15 16.46 -0.56
C GLU A 163 -9.53 17.23 0.59
N GLU A 164 -8.57 18.09 0.23
CA GLU A 164 -8.00 19.04 1.16
C GLU A 164 -8.61 20.43 1.00
N CYS A 165 -8.69 21.14 2.11
CA CYS A 165 -9.10 22.52 2.22
C CYS A 165 -8.30 23.43 1.27
N ALA A 166 -9.01 24.22 0.46
CA ALA A 166 -8.41 25.15 -0.49
C ALA A 166 -7.61 26.30 0.15
N ARG A 167 -7.83 26.55 1.46
CA ARG A 167 -7.15 27.60 2.23
C ARG A 167 -6.47 27.00 3.48
N PRO A 168 -5.32 26.33 3.33
CA PRO A 168 -4.69 25.58 4.42
C PRO A 168 -4.40 26.40 5.68
N ALA A 169 -4.03 27.68 5.54
CA ALA A 169 -3.77 28.56 6.67
C ALA A 169 -5.01 28.76 7.57
N GLU A 170 -6.21 28.89 6.97
CA GLU A 170 -7.46 29.02 7.73
C GLU A 170 -7.84 27.70 8.39
N CYS A 171 -7.67 26.58 7.69
CA CYS A 171 -8.00 25.25 8.21
C CYS A 171 -7.03 24.78 9.34
N LEU A 172 -5.83 25.35 9.39
CA LEU A 172 -4.86 25.15 10.47
C LEU A 172 -5.05 26.16 11.62
N ALA A 173 -5.89 27.19 11.46
CA ALA A 173 -6.04 28.24 12.47
C ALA A 173 -6.48 27.65 13.82
N GLY A 174 -5.80 28.07 14.90
CA GLY A 174 -6.06 27.60 16.26
C GLY A 174 -5.55 26.20 16.60
N ALA A 175 -4.82 25.53 15.70
CA ALA A 175 -4.15 24.28 16.03
C ALA A 175 -2.81 24.54 16.74
N ASP A 176 -2.72 24.18 18.02
CA ASP A 176 -1.50 24.34 18.83
C ASP A 176 -0.42 23.28 18.55
N ARG A 177 -0.82 22.13 18.01
CA ARG A 177 0.07 21.00 17.74
C ARG A 177 -0.37 20.28 16.48
N VAL A 178 0.56 20.18 15.52
CA VAL A 178 0.31 19.55 14.22
C VAL A 178 1.24 18.36 14.06
N TRP A 179 0.67 17.17 13.90
CA TRP A 179 1.39 15.98 13.46
C TRP A 179 1.51 16.02 11.93
N LEU A 180 2.72 16.26 11.45
CA LEU A 180 3.02 16.21 10.02
C LEU A 180 3.56 14.81 9.67
N VAL A 181 2.90 14.13 8.74
CA VAL A 181 3.33 12.82 8.22
C VAL A 181 3.68 12.97 6.76
N VAL A 182 4.95 12.75 6.43
CA VAL A 182 5.49 12.92 5.08
C VAL A 182 6.02 11.63 4.50
N ALA A 183 5.85 11.45 3.20
CA ALA A 183 6.41 10.32 2.47
C ALA A 183 7.94 10.36 2.44
N GLY A 184 8.55 9.20 2.68
CA GLY A 184 9.99 8.99 2.69
C GLY A 184 10.70 9.52 3.93
N ARG A 185 12.01 9.31 3.97
CA ARG A 185 12.90 9.86 5.00
C ARG A 185 13.22 11.32 4.68
N ARG A 186 12.91 12.23 5.60
CA ARG A 186 13.12 13.69 5.44
C ARG A 186 13.87 14.23 6.64
N ASP A 187 14.98 14.92 6.39
CA ASP A 187 15.71 15.64 7.44
C ASP A 187 14.99 16.95 7.79
N ASP A 188 14.47 17.65 6.77
CA ASP A 188 13.53 18.75 6.92
C ASP A 188 12.15 18.35 6.38
N PRO A 189 11.20 17.94 7.25
CA PRO A 189 9.88 17.52 6.84
C PRO A 189 9.02 18.70 6.34
N LEU A 190 9.25 19.94 6.79
CA LEU A 190 8.50 21.12 6.35
C LEU A 190 8.90 21.56 4.93
N ALA A 191 10.18 21.47 4.60
CA ALA A 191 10.66 21.72 3.24
C ALA A 191 10.06 20.73 2.22
N ALA A 192 9.73 19.51 2.65
CA ALA A 192 9.16 18.47 1.80
C ALA A 192 7.67 18.68 1.44
N VAL A 193 6.99 19.67 2.04
CA VAL A 193 5.59 19.98 1.74
C VAL A 193 5.53 21.09 0.68
N PRO A 194 4.96 20.82 -0.50
CA PRO A 194 4.87 21.81 -1.57
C PRO A 194 3.62 22.70 -1.44
N GLY A 195 3.63 23.81 -2.19
CA GLY A 195 2.48 24.67 -2.42
C GLY A 195 1.93 25.38 -1.17
N ALA A 196 0.69 25.87 -1.28
CA ALA A 196 0.03 26.65 -0.22
C ALA A 196 -0.05 25.92 1.12
N LYS A 197 -0.14 24.58 1.11
CA LYS A 197 -0.09 23.75 2.33
C LYS A 197 1.27 23.87 3.02
N GLY A 198 2.35 23.75 2.26
CA GLY A 198 3.71 23.91 2.78
C GLY A 198 3.97 25.32 3.28
N ASP A 199 3.49 26.33 2.56
CA ASP A 199 3.66 27.74 2.93
C ASP A 199 2.95 28.05 4.26
N ALA A 200 1.70 27.60 4.43
CA ALA A 200 0.95 27.75 5.68
C ALA A 200 1.65 27.07 6.88
N LEU A 201 2.18 25.86 6.68
CA LEU A 201 2.91 25.15 7.72
C LEU A 201 4.22 25.87 8.07
N ARG A 202 5.00 26.31 7.07
CA ARG A 202 6.27 27.00 7.28
C ARG A 202 6.10 28.37 7.95
N SER A 203 5.02 29.09 7.63
CA SER A 203 4.73 30.40 8.23
C SER A 203 4.25 30.31 9.68
N GLY A 204 3.44 29.30 10.00
CA GLY A 204 2.80 29.19 11.32
C GLY A 204 3.57 28.34 12.34
N TYR A 205 4.41 27.41 11.88
CA TYR A 205 4.93 26.34 12.73
C TYR A 205 6.44 26.10 12.58
N THR A 206 7.03 25.51 13.62
CA THR A 206 8.39 24.99 13.64
C THR A 206 8.41 23.53 14.11
N PRO A 207 9.33 22.67 13.63
CA PRO A 207 9.45 21.31 14.12
C PRO A 207 9.93 21.29 15.57
N ALA A 208 9.13 20.69 16.46
CA ALA A 208 9.53 20.42 17.84
C ALA A 208 10.29 19.09 17.94
N GLN A 209 9.80 18.06 17.23
CA GLN A 209 10.39 16.72 17.19
C GLN A 209 10.19 16.08 15.82
N VAL A 210 11.16 15.28 15.37
CA VAL A 210 11.14 14.59 14.07
C VAL A 210 11.59 13.14 14.26
N TRP A 211 10.81 12.21 13.70
CA TRP A 211 11.06 10.77 13.75
C TRP A 211 11.05 10.18 12.34
N PRO A 212 12.24 9.99 11.74
CA PRO A 212 12.38 9.21 10.53
C PRO A 212 12.00 7.75 10.77
N ARG A 213 11.16 7.19 9.89
CA ARG A 213 10.79 5.76 9.88
C ARG A 213 11.02 5.17 8.48
N PRO A 214 11.08 3.84 8.35
CA PRO A 214 11.04 3.23 7.02
C PRO A 214 9.84 3.73 6.21
N GLY A 215 10.11 4.31 5.04
CA GLY A 215 9.10 4.77 4.08
C GLY A 215 8.38 6.09 4.41
N LEU A 216 8.54 6.67 5.60
CA LEU A 216 7.87 7.92 6.00
C LEU A 216 8.62 8.65 7.11
N THR A 217 8.28 9.92 7.34
CA THR A 217 8.76 10.70 8.49
C THR A 217 7.55 11.27 9.23
N VAL A 218 7.54 11.16 10.55
CA VAL A 218 6.57 11.83 11.42
C VAL A 218 7.27 13.02 12.06
N ALA A 219 6.63 14.17 12.09
CA ALA A 219 7.11 15.34 12.80
C ALA A 219 5.99 15.93 13.66
N LEU A 220 6.34 16.35 14.86
CA LEU A 220 5.47 17.16 15.70
C LEU A 220 5.87 18.62 15.48
N LEU A 221 4.91 19.43 15.06
CA LEU A 221 5.08 20.86 14.86
C LEU A 221 4.33 21.64 15.94
N THR A 222 4.91 22.75 16.36
CA THR A 222 4.32 23.70 17.31
C THR A 222 4.35 25.11 16.72
N PRO A 223 3.47 26.03 17.16
CA PRO A 223 3.51 27.42 16.75
C PRO A 223 4.90 28.01 16.91
N ARG A 224 5.24 28.93 16.01
CA ARG A 224 6.45 29.75 16.11
C ARG A 224 6.31 30.81 17.21
#